data_AF-A0A0D0S376-F1
#
_entry.id   AF-A0A0D0S376-F1
#
_cell.length_a   1.000
_cell.length_b   1.000
_cell.length_c   1.000
_cell.angle_alpha   90.00
_cell.angle_beta   90.00
_cell.angle_gamma   90.00
#
_symmetry.space_group_name_H-M   'P 1'
#
loop_
_entity.id
_entity.type
_entity.pdbx_description
1 polymer ?
#
loop_
_entity_poly.entity_id
_entity_poly.type
_entity_poly.pdbx_seq_one_letter_code
_entity_poly.pdbx_strand_id
1 'polypeptide(L)'
;MSYVDSFYLYVISYDIEGLENGIYFYDILNHKLLLIKKGLFRNEVTEICIGQKLAGSGKVSIALAIDWLPYMIRYQHERAYRNLFIAAGQIMLGTH
;
A
#
# COMPACT_ATOMS: atom_id res chain seq x y z
N MET A 1 -19.01 6.10 5.79
CA MET A 1 -17.67 5.46 5.80
C MET A 1 -17.67 4.33 4.79
N SER A 2 -16.89 4.49 3.73
CA SER A 2 -16.74 3.55 2.63
C SER A 2 -15.69 2.48 2.99
N TYR A 3 -15.56 1.43 2.18
CA TYR A 3 -14.53 0.38 2.35
C TYR A 3 -13.10 0.96 2.42
N VAL A 4 -12.90 2.15 1.84
CA VAL A 4 -11.63 2.84 1.68
C VAL A 4 -10.95 3.13 3.02
N ASP A 5 -11.71 3.33 4.10
CA ASP A 5 -11.16 3.71 5.41
C ASP A 5 -10.33 2.59 6.07
N SER A 6 -10.41 1.35 5.57
CA SER A 6 -9.63 0.21 6.08
C SER A 6 -8.34 -0.05 5.31
N PHE A 7 -8.09 0.72 4.24
CA PHE A 7 -6.90 0.58 3.42
C PHE A 7 -5.81 1.55 3.87
N TYR A 8 -4.59 1.02 3.93
CA TYR A 8 -3.39 1.76 4.22
C TYR A 8 -2.47 1.72 3.00
N LEU A 9 -2.03 2.89 2.56
CA LEU A 9 -1.15 3.02 1.41
C LEU A 9 0.26 3.33 1.89
N TYR A 10 1.20 2.49 1.48
CA TYR A 10 2.62 2.65 1.73
C TYR A 10 3.36 2.89 0.42
N VAL A 11 4.28 3.84 0.44
CA VAL A 11 5.13 4.20 -0.69
C VAL A 11 6.57 3.94 -0.30
N ILE A 12 7.28 3.17 -1.12
CA ILE A 12 8.68 2.81 -0.89
C ILE A 12 9.50 3.50 -1.98
N SER A 13 10.35 4.44 -1.57
CA SER A 13 11.22 5.23 -2.45
C SER A 13 12.62 4.63 -2.48
N TYR A 14 13.20 4.54 -3.68
CA TYR A 14 14.57 4.02 -3.84
C TYR A 14 15.55 4.95 -4.54
N ASP A 15 15.07 5.88 -5.37
CA ASP A 15 15.92 6.87 -6.06
C ASP A 15 15.05 7.94 -6.75
N ILE A 16 14.33 8.72 -5.94
CA ILE A 16 13.52 9.85 -6.43
C ILE A 16 14.22 11.15 -6.07
N GLU A 17 14.39 12.01 -7.06
CA GLU A 17 14.94 13.35 -6.83
C GLU A 17 14.01 14.15 -5.91
N GLY A 18 14.57 14.65 -4.80
CA GLY A 18 13.82 15.42 -3.80
C GLY A 18 13.08 14.59 -2.74
N LEU A 19 13.20 13.26 -2.74
CA LEU A 19 12.63 12.40 -1.70
C LEU A 19 13.68 11.41 -1.17
N GLU A 20 13.84 11.34 0.15
CA GLU A 20 14.78 10.40 0.76
C GLU A 20 14.34 8.94 0.50
N ASN A 21 15.31 8.04 0.42
CA ASN A 21 15.03 6.62 0.28
C ASN A 21 14.46 6.07 1.58
N GLY A 22 13.34 5.38 1.48
CA GLY A 22 12.65 4.87 2.65
C GLY A 22 11.22 4.40 2.40
N ILE A 23 10.60 3.97 3.48
CA ILE A 23 9.20 3.58 3.54
C ILE A 23 8.40 4.75 4.10
N TYR A 24 7.38 5.14 3.36
CA TYR A 24 6.46 6.22 3.68
C TYR A 24 5.05 5.68 3.84
N PHE A 25 4.32 6.22 4.82
CA PHE A 25 2.88 6.08 4.93
C PHE A 25 2.20 7.24 4.25
N TYR A 26 1.21 6.97 3.41
CA TYR A 26 0.40 8.01 2.80
C TYR A 26 -0.81 8.32 3.69
N ASP A 27 -0.75 9.50 4.31
CA ASP A 27 -1.88 10.06 5.04
C ASP A 27 -2.86 10.68 4.03
N ILE A 28 -3.96 9.96 3.79
CA ILE A 28 -5.01 10.33 2.85
C ILE A 28 -5.73 11.61 3.28
N LEU A 29 -5.87 11.85 4.59
CA LEU A 29 -6.62 13.00 5.11
C LEU A 29 -5.86 14.30 4.91
N ASN A 30 -4.53 14.25 5.08
CA ASN A 30 -3.67 15.42 4.98
C ASN A 30 -2.92 15.50 3.64
N HIS A 31 -3.10 14.52 2.76
CA HIS A 31 -2.35 14.37 1.49
C HIS A 31 -0.83 14.48 1.69
N LYS A 32 -0.29 13.74 2.66
CA LYS A 32 1.14 13.79 3.03
C LYS A 32 1.77 12.42 3.08
N LEU A 33 3.05 12.37 2.72
CA LEU A 33 3.90 11.20 2.92
C LEU A 33 4.63 11.35 4.26
N LEU A 34 4.34 10.45 5.19
CA LEU A 34 4.99 10.37 6.49
C LEU A 34 6.08 9.30 6.42
N LEU A 35 7.33 9.72 6.58
CA LEU A 35 8.45 8.80 6.60
C LEU A 35 8.38 7.91 7.85
N ILE A 36 8.30 6.59 7.65
CA ILE A 36 8.33 5.60 8.73
C ILE A 36 9.76 5.13 8.98
N LYS A 37 10.47 4.82 7.90
CA LYS A 37 11.81 4.22 7.98
C LYS A 37 12.67 4.67 6.81
N LYS A 38 13.82 5.28 7.10
CA LYS A 38 14.85 5.60 6.09
C LYS A 38 15.61 4.33 5.70
N GLY A 39 15.99 4.22 4.44
CA GLY A 39 16.81 3.13 3.92
C GLY A 39 16.46 2.71 2.50
N LEU A 40 17.32 1.87 1.92
CA LEU A 40 17.09 1.25 0.62
C LEU A 40 16.55 -0.16 0.82
N PHE A 41 15.26 -0.37 0.49
CA PHE A 41 14.54 -1.62 0.76
C PHE A 41 14.27 -2.48 -0.49
N ARG A 42 15.13 -2.37 -1.52
CA ARG A 42 14.89 -3.02 -2.84
C ARG A 42 14.83 -4.54 -2.73
N ASN A 43 15.71 -5.12 -1.91
CA ASN A 43 15.82 -6.57 -1.76
C ASN A 43 14.62 -7.11 -0.98
N GLU A 44 14.24 -6.44 0.09
CA GLU A 44 13.11 -6.80 0.95
C GLU A 44 11.79 -6.76 0.15
N VAL A 45 11.59 -5.73 -0.68
CA VAL A 45 10.39 -5.66 -1.53
C VAL A 45 10.40 -6.73 -2.61
N THR A 46 11.56 -7.02 -3.20
CA THR A 46 11.69 -8.12 -4.17
C THR A 46 11.36 -9.47 -3.52
N GLU A 47 11.82 -9.70 -2.29
CA GLU A 47 11.56 -10.92 -1.53
C GLU A 47 10.07 -11.08 -1.19
N ILE A 48 9.42 -10.02 -0.68
CA ILE A 48 7.98 -10.01 -0.37
C ILE A 48 7.13 -10.25 -1.63
N CYS A 49 7.57 -9.77 -2.79
CA CYS A 49 6.93 -10.03 -4.07
C CYS A 49 7.31 -11.38 -4.71
N ILE A 50 7.67 -12.38 -3.90
CA ILE A 50 8.01 -13.74 -4.34
C ILE A 50 9.18 -13.73 -5.35
N GLY A 51 10.18 -12.89 -5.10
CA GLY A 51 11.38 -12.79 -5.94
C GLY A 51 11.15 -12.10 -7.29
N GLN A 52 10.02 -11.44 -7.50
CA GLN A 52 9.78 -10.67 -8.74
C GLN A 52 10.74 -9.49 -8.82
N LYS A 53 11.79 -9.63 -9.62
CA LYS A 53 12.81 -8.58 -9.84
C LYS A 53 12.24 -7.24 -10.34
N LEU A 54 11.06 -7.26 -10.96
CA LEU A 54 10.32 -6.06 -11.38
C LEU A 54 9.85 -5.20 -10.19
N ALA A 55 9.56 -5.82 -9.05
CA ALA A 55 9.06 -5.10 -7.88
C ALA A 55 10.13 -4.17 -7.26
N GLY A 56 11.40 -4.58 -7.32
CA GLY A 56 12.53 -3.82 -6.78
C GLY A 56 13.34 -3.02 -7.81
N SER A 57 13.04 -3.10 -9.10
CA SER A 57 13.78 -2.39 -10.16
C SER A 57 13.27 -0.97 -10.44
N GLY A 58 12.05 -0.64 -10.00
CA GLY A 58 11.46 0.69 -10.15
C GLY A 58 12.13 1.78 -9.29
N LYS A 59 11.73 3.04 -9.49
CA LYS A 59 12.08 4.15 -8.58
C LYS A 59 11.20 4.18 -7.33
N VAL A 60 9.99 3.62 -7.44
CA VAL A 60 8.97 3.54 -6.39
C VAL A 60 8.31 2.17 -6.42
N SER A 61 8.00 1.63 -5.24
CA SER A 61 7.00 0.58 -5.08
C SER A 61 5.84 1.09 -4.24
N ILE A 62 4.62 0.68 -4.59
CA ILE A 62 3.40 1.00 -3.83
C ILE A 62 2.90 -0.30 -3.20
N ALA A 63 2.68 -0.29 -1.89
CA ALA A 63 2.12 -1.41 -1.16
C ALA A 63 0.78 -0.99 -0.53
N LEU A 64 -0.24 -1.79 -0.78
CA LEU A 64 -1.56 -1.63 -0.19
C LEU A 64 -1.71 -2.66 0.94
N ALA A 65 -1.98 -2.18 2.14
CA ALA A 65 -2.26 -3.01 3.30
C ALA A 65 -3.68 -2.78 3.80
N ILE A 66 -4.23 -3.76 4.51
CA ILE A 66 -5.59 -3.73 5.03
C ILE A 66 -5.56 -4.26 6.44
N ASP A 67 -6.23 -3.57 7.36
CA ASP A 67 -6.49 -4.14 8.68
C ASP A 67 -7.72 -5.04 8.62
N TRP A 68 -7.47 -6.34 8.76
CA TRP A 68 -8.45 -7.40 8.57
C TRP A 68 -9.50 -7.46 9.68
N LEU A 69 -9.08 -7.20 10.93
CA LEU A 69 -9.95 -7.40 12.10
C LEU A 69 -11.13 -6.41 12.14
N PRO A 70 -10.91 -5.08 12.06
CA PRO A 70 -12.00 -4.10 12.05
C PRO A 70 -12.92 -4.30 10.85
N TYR A 71 -12.36 -4.69 9.71
CA TYR A 71 -13.10 -4.94 8.49
C TYR A 71 -14.06 -6.13 8.65
N MET A 72 -13.60 -7.26 9.17
CA MET A 72 -14.45 -8.43 9.41
C MET A 72 -15.54 -8.17 10.45
N ILE A 73 -15.22 -7.45 11.53
CA ILE A 73 -16.19 -7.11 12.58
C ILE A 73 -17.33 -6.29 11.98
N ARG A 74 -17.03 -5.38 11.06
CA ARG A 74 -18.00 -4.51 10.39
C ARG A 74 -18.78 -5.23 9.28
N TYR A 75 -18.12 -6.11 8.54
CA TYR A 75 -18.68 -6.80 7.38
C TYR A 75 -18.66 -8.32 7.58
N GLN A 76 -19.62 -8.81 8.38
CA GLN A 76 -19.75 -10.23 8.73
C GLN A 76 -20.54 -11.02 7.67
N HIS A 77 -20.06 -11.04 6.43
CA HIS A 77 -20.68 -11.83 5.36
C HIS A 77 -19.65 -12.43 4.42
N GLU A 78 -19.98 -13.58 3.83
CA GLU A 78 -19.12 -14.37 2.95
C GLU A 78 -18.53 -13.59 1.76
N ARG A 79 -19.20 -12.53 1.31
CA ARG A 79 -18.80 -11.70 0.17
C ARG A 79 -17.85 -10.55 0.54
N ALA A 80 -17.68 -10.27 1.82
CA ALA A 80 -16.86 -9.14 2.29
C ALA A 80 -15.42 -9.26 1.80
N TYR A 81 -14.84 -10.47 1.81
CA TYR A 81 -13.49 -10.71 1.31
C TYR A 81 -13.35 -10.42 -0.20
N ARG A 82 -14.33 -10.86 -1.01
CA ARG A 82 -14.32 -10.61 -2.45
C ARG A 82 -14.48 -9.13 -2.78
N ASN A 83 -15.42 -8.46 -2.10
CA ASN A 83 -15.65 -7.03 -2.31
C ASN A 83 -14.41 -6.21 -1.93
N LEU A 84 -13.67 -6.64 -0.90
CA LEU A 84 -12.42 -6.02 -0.49
C LEU A 84 -11.37 -6.06 -1.60
N PHE A 85 -11.19 -7.20 -2.27
CA PHE A 85 -10.26 -7.28 -3.41
C PHE A 85 -10.68 -6.44 -4.61
N ILE A 86 -11.99 -6.35 -4.89
CA ILE A 86 -12.49 -5.47 -5.95
C ILE A 86 -12.17 -4.01 -5.62
N ALA A 87 -12.40 -3.59 -4.36
CA ALA A 87 -12.06 -2.24 -3.90
C ALA A 87 -10.55 -1.98 -3.97
N ALA A 88 -9.72 -2.93 -3.58
CA ALA A 88 -8.26 -2.84 -3.71
C ALA A 88 -7.83 -2.57 -5.16
N GLY A 89 -8.44 -3.28 -6.12
CA GLY A 89 -8.19 -3.09 -7.55
C GLY A 89 -8.60 -1.70 -8.04
N GLN A 90 -9.77 -1.20 -7.61
CA GLN A 90 -10.27 0.13 -7.98
C GLN A 90 -9.34 1.24 -7.48
N ILE A 91 -8.86 1.12 -6.23
CA ILE A 91 -7.92 2.07 -5.63
C ILE A 91 -6.60 2.09 -6.42
N MET A 92 -6.08 0.92 -6.78
CA MET A 92 -4.81 0.81 -7.49
C MET A 92 -4.90 1.26 -8.96
N LEU A 93 -6.06 1.12 -9.59
CA LEU A 93 -6.32 1.62 -10.94
C LEU A 93 -6.54 3.15 -10.98
N GLY A 94 -6.88 3.76 -9.84
CA GLY A 94 -7.20 5.19 -9.76
C GLY A 94 -8.61 5.54 -10.25
N THR A 95 -9.54 4.58 -10.26
CA THR A 95 -10.95 4.83 -10.63
C THR A 95 -11.74 5.27 -9.40
N HIS A 96 -11.68 6.57 -9.09
CA HIS A 96 -12.55 7.25 -8.13
C HIS A 96 -12.92 8.64 -8.61
#